data_AF-A0A938I8E3-F1
#
_entry.id   AF-A0A938I8E3-F1
#
_cell.length_a   1.000
_cell.length_b   1.000
_cell.length_c   1.000
_cell.angle_alpha   90.00
_cell.angle_beta   90.00
_cell.angle_gamma   90.00
#
_symmetry.space_group_name_H-M   'P 1'
#
loop_
_entity.id
_entity.type
_entity.pdbx_description
1 polymer ?
#
loop_
_entity_poly.entity_id
_entity_poly.type
_entity_poly.pdbx_seq_one_letter_code
_entity_poly.pdbx_strand_id
1 'polypeptide(L)'
;MFPRLTLPPKLLKQTAIYVAVWLVCLADWMWWRSAETWRVWPEGLWFALSLPLSAYWMAWAGWLCRFDDGEQASVEALLKLVRGQFPAAVMSADQPADESAFLVRRHLVWSVAAIFLWQFSVFFTDVLGLHGARVGLATWGTVSLFFLGLVWVVWFVEKASRLYEERRYARRHQGQPQIFEFARSAHRATHDDDPDGERIYNPLDPHAWYFGRRQRKLNQSLSWLAGYSFCFLIAFLVFTQIGGCSDLYEMPAGGGQQAQIAQAVKIQKLIKKKFVVNPFSAISFKVPPIDEIKLQLQEITQHAYTVGYGEGSGAGFAGGTSKGKVRFLRLEYSGGDWDQDMSFFSGENMLREYALRTKQKTNDKEETRTIAALRAFPAEKSPPFVYITGERNISISANEAKTLRDYLIDKHGMLFIDNGGSGNFHNQVLVMMRQVLPKVSPSRVPLDDTIHRIPYPIPFLPYVAPHGGKEALGWRVDGRLVAYYHPGDIGDAWADGHAGVKPEITEFCYQLGVNVIYYAHAEYSKWLSSRMKK
;
A
#
# COMPACT_ATOMS: atom_id res chain seq x y z
N MET A 1 40.94 -11.10 28.42
CA MET A 1 40.77 -9.73 27.91
C MET A 1 40.12 -9.87 26.54
N PHE A 2 38.95 -9.27 26.25
CA PHE A 2 38.49 -9.19 24.86
C PHE A 2 39.64 -8.58 24.05
N PRO A 3 40.00 -9.06 22.84
CA PRO A 3 40.74 -8.20 21.94
C PRO A 3 39.87 -6.95 21.85
N ARG A 4 40.38 -5.84 22.37
CA ARG A 4 39.69 -4.57 22.27
C ARG A 4 39.50 -4.39 20.77
N LEU A 5 38.29 -4.61 20.28
CA LEU A 5 37.83 -4.06 19.01
C LEU A 5 37.75 -2.54 19.23
N THR A 6 38.90 -1.93 19.50
CA THR A 6 39.08 -0.49 19.46
C THR A 6 39.09 -0.17 17.98
N LEU A 7 37.88 0.05 17.46
CA LEU A 7 37.74 0.85 16.26
C LEU A 7 38.52 2.14 16.52
N PRO A 8 39.42 2.56 15.61
CA PRO A 8 40.21 3.75 15.83
C PRO A 8 39.26 4.91 16.18
N PRO A 9 39.55 5.73 17.20
CA PRO A 9 38.62 6.73 17.71
C PRO A 9 38.14 7.70 16.61
N LYS A 10 38.97 7.93 15.59
CA LYS A 10 38.59 8.68 14.38
C LYS A 10 37.52 7.96 13.55
N LEU A 11 37.67 6.66 13.30
CA LEU A 11 36.69 5.85 12.58
C LEU A 11 35.37 5.80 13.35
N LEU A 12 35.40 5.58 14.67
CA LEU A 12 34.20 5.54 15.51
C LEU A 12 33.48 6.89 15.55
N LYS A 13 34.22 7.99 15.62
CA LYS A 13 33.66 9.35 15.56
C LYS A 13 33.04 9.64 14.20
N GLN A 14 33.68 9.24 13.11
CA GLN A 14 33.19 9.49 11.75
C GLN A 14 32.05 8.55 11.34
N THR A 15 32.03 7.30 11.79
CA THR A 15 30.87 6.41 11.64
C THR A 15 29.70 6.89 12.48
N ALA A 16 29.92 7.38 13.71
CA ALA A 16 28.88 7.97 14.52
C ALA A 16 28.31 9.25 13.88
N ILE A 17 29.15 10.12 13.33
CA ILE A 17 28.70 11.32 12.59
C ILE A 17 27.91 10.90 11.35
N TYR A 18 28.37 9.90 10.59
CA TYR A 18 27.67 9.41 9.40
C TYR A 18 26.31 8.80 9.75
N VAL A 19 26.26 7.93 10.78
CA VAL A 19 25.01 7.34 11.28
C VAL A 19 24.08 8.41 11.82
N ALA A 20 24.59 9.45 12.50
CA ALA A 20 23.78 10.56 12.98
C ALA A 20 23.22 11.41 11.84
N VAL A 21 24.03 11.77 10.84
CA VAL A 21 23.59 12.49 9.64
C VAL A 21 22.55 11.66 8.88
N TRP A 22 22.77 10.34 8.77
CA TRP A 22 21.84 9.45 8.09
C TRP A 22 20.54 9.25 8.87
N LEU A 23 20.60 9.09 10.20
CA LEU A 23 19.42 9.03 11.07
C LEU A 23 18.64 10.34 11.04
N VAL A 24 19.31 11.49 10.93
CA VAL A 24 18.65 12.79 10.73
C VAL A 24 17.99 12.83 9.35
N CYS A 25 18.67 12.43 8.27
CA CYS A 25 18.05 12.35 6.94
C CYS A 25 16.89 11.34 6.87
N LEU A 26 16.99 10.21 7.58
CA LEU A 26 15.95 9.19 7.66
C LEU A 26 14.78 9.65 8.52
N ALA A 27 15.04 10.26 9.68
CA ALA A 27 14.00 10.79 10.57
C ALA A 27 13.29 11.97 9.92
N ASP A 28 14.02 12.86 9.23
CA ASP A 28 13.47 13.94 8.43
C ASP A 28 12.59 13.38 7.29
N TRP A 29 13.04 12.32 6.60
CA TRP A 29 12.23 11.61 5.60
C TRP A 29 10.98 10.92 6.18
N MET A 30 11.09 10.26 7.33
CA MET A 30 9.96 9.60 8.01
C MET A 30 8.96 10.62 8.58
N TRP A 31 9.44 11.77 9.06
CA TRP A 31 8.62 12.82 9.65
C TRP A 31 7.94 13.70 8.60
N TRP A 32 8.61 14.00 7.48
CA TRP A 32 8.05 14.84 6.41
C TRP A 32 6.96 14.14 5.57
N ARG A 33 6.83 12.81 5.65
CA ARG A 33 5.62 12.11 5.17
C ARG A 33 4.33 12.53 5.90
N SER A 34 4.43 13.20 7.06
CA SER A 34 3.28 13.71 7.81
C SER A 34 2.96 15.20 7.56
N ALA A 35 3.87 15.96 6.95
CA ALA A 35 3.73 17.41 6.79
C ALA A 35 3.69 17.81 5.30
N GLU A 36 2.47 17.93 4.78
CA GLU A 36 2.19 18.59 3.50
C GLU A 36 2.68 20.05 3.57
N THR A 37 3.87 20.38 3.05
CA THR A 37 4.17 21.66 2.36
C THR A 37 5.67 21.81 2.08
N TRP A 38 6.08 21.53 0.83
CA TRP A 38 7.17 22.19 0.07
C TRP A 38 7.89 21.19 -0.85
N ARG A 39 8.07 21.63 -2.11
CA ARG A 39 8.77 21.06 -3.29
C ARG A 39 9.38 19.65 -3.16
N VAL A 40 9.07 18.79 -4.13
CA VAL A 40 9.66 17.45 -4.43
C VAL A 40 11.19 17.48 -4.71
N TRP A 41 11.81 18.66 -4.77
CA TRP A 41 13.20 18.83 -5.20
C TRP A 41 14.28 18.49 -4.14
N PRO A 42 14.07 18.61 -2.81
CA PRO A 42 15.06 18.18 -1.82
C PRO A 42 15.05 16.66 -1.55
N GLU A 43 13.92 15.96 -1.73
CA GLU A 43 13.78 14.53 -1.38
C GLU A 43 14.71 13.63 -2.19
N GLY A 44 14.68 13.79 -3.52
CA GLY A 44 15.57 13.08 -4.43
C GLY A 44 17.02 13.55 -4.30
N LEU A 45 17.26 14.80 -3.89
CA LEU A 45 18.60 15.38 -3.83
C LEU A 45 19.35 14.95 -2.56
N TRP A 46 18.69 14.92 -1.40
CA TRP A 46 19.29 14.37 -0.17
C TRP A 46 19.54 12.87 -0.29
N PHE A 47 18.62 12.13 -0.92
CA PHE A 47 18.81 10.71 -1.20
C PHE A 47 19.88 10.47 -2.28
N ALA A 48 19.92 11.26 -3.35
CA ALA A 48 20.95 11.18 -4.39
C ALA A 48 22.32 11.63 -3.88
N LEU A 49 22.40 12.53 -2.90
CA LEU A 49 23.65 12.88 -2.21
C LEU A 49 24.07 11.80 -1.21
N SER A 50 23.11 11.08 -0.61
CA SER A 50 23.41 9.96 0.28
C SER A 50 24.10 8.79 -0.44
N LEU A 51 23.91 8.63 -1.75
CA LEU A 51 24.53 7.58 -2.58
C LEU A 51 26.05 7.72 -2.73
N PRO A 52 26.60 8.84 -3.24
CA PRO A 52 28.04 9.06 -3.30
C PRO A 52 28.64 9.16 -1.91
N LEU A 53 27.91 9.66 -0.90
CA LEU A 53 28.37 9.65 0.50
C LEU A 53 28.46 8.22 1.06
N SER A 54 27.49 7.36 0.78
CA SER A 54 27.50 5.94 1.17
C SER A 54 28.60 5.19 0.44
N ALA A 55 28.74 5.39 -0.88
CA ALA A 55 29.77 4.75 -1.70
C ALA A 55 31.18 5.22 -1.30
N TYR A 56 31.35 6.51 -1.05
CA TYR A 56 32.58 7.08 -0.52
C TYR A 56 32.88 6.53 0.86
N TRP A 57 31.90 6.47 1.77
CA TRP A 57 32.08 5.88 3.10
C TRP A 57 32.41 4.39 3.02
N MET A 58 31.79 3.62 2.12
CA MET A 58 32.09 2.20 1.93
C MET A 58 33.50 1.97 1.37
N ALA A 59 33.92 2.77 0.38
CA ALA A 59 35.27 2.73 -0.17
C ALA A 59 36.32 3.17 0.87
N TRP A 60 36.01 4.21 1.63
CA TRP A 60 36.88 4.81 2.64
C TRP A 60 36.99 3.95 3.91
N ALA A 61 35.90 3.37 4.41
CA ALA A 61 35.88 2.43 5.54
C ALA A 61 36.53 1.10 5.16
N GLY A 62 36.31 0.60 3.94
CA GLY A 62 36.99 -0.59 3.41
C GLY A 62 38.49 -0.38 3.17
N TRP A 63 38.92 0.86 2.87
CA TRP A 63 40.33 1.24 2.75
C TRP A 63 41.00 1.41 4.13
N LEU A 64 40.33 2.05 5.09
CA LEU A 64 40.82 2.21 6.47
C LEU A 64 40.98 0.89 7.22
N CYS A 65 40.20 -0.13 6.87
CA CYS A 65 40.42 -1.46 7.41
C CYS A 65 41.79 -2.05 7.00
N ARG A 66 42.47 -1.52 5.96
CA ARG A 66 43.78 -2.03 5.50
C ARG A 66 45.00 -1.41 6.21
N PHE A 67 44.81 -0.46 7.12
CA PHE A 67 45.89 0.14 7.90
C PHE A 67 45.81 -0.35 9.34
N ASP A 68 46.88 -1.00 9.82
CA ASP A 68 46.95 -1.53 11.19
C ASP A 68 47.11 -0.42 12.24
N ASP A 69 47.69 0.73 11.90
CA ASP A 69 47.86 1.85 12.83
C ASP A 69 47.08 3.09 12.40
N GLY A 70 45.97 3.36 13.08
CA GLY A 70 45.15 4.56 12.91
C GLY A 70 45.83 5.90 13.27
N GLU A 71 47.13 5.90 13.57
CA GLU A 71 47.91 7.10 13.93
C GLU A 71 48.75 7.71 12.80
N GLN A 72 49.10 6.96 11.74
CA GLN A 72 50.01 7.48 10.69
C GLN A 72 49.36 7.89 9.36
N ALA A 73 48.06 8.16 9.33
CA ALA A 73 47.46 8.86 8.19
C ALA A 73 47.69 10.38 8.32
N SER A 74 48.93 10.83 8.11
CA SER A 74 49.25 12.25 8.00
C SER A 74 48.78 12.80 6.64
N VAL A 75 48.48 14.11 6.60
CA VAL A 75 48.07 14.86 5.39
C VAL A 75 49.09 14.70 4.24
N GLU A 76 50.35 14.40 4.56
CA GLU A 76 51.40 14.08 3.59
C GLU A 76 51.14 12.81 2.78
N ALA A 77 50.54 11.76 3.36
CA ALA A 77 50.20 10.54 2.62
C ALA A 77 49.09 10.80 1.58
N LEU A 78 48.17 11.70 1.90
CA LEU A 78 47.09 12.16 1.03
C LEU A 78 47.63 13.05 -0.12
N LEU A 79 48.61 13.91 0.17
CA LEU A 79 49.29 14.75 -0.83
C LEU A 79 50.19 13.95 -1.79
N LYS A 80 50.83 12.87 -1.32
CA LYS A 80 51.61 11.95 -2.17
C LYS A 80 50.73 11.17 -3.15
N LEU A 81 49.50 10.86 -2.75
CA LEU A 81 48.50 10.19 -3.59
C LEU A 81 47.98 11.10 -4.72
N VAL A 82 47.69 12.36 -4.43
CA VAL A 82 47.28 13.36 -5.44
C VAL A 82 48.39 13.62 -6.47
N ARG A 83 49.66 13.35 -6.10
CA ARG A 83 50.83 13.45 -6.99
C ARG A 83 51.22 12.15 -7.69
N GLY A 84 50.44 11.07 -7.56
CA GLY A 84 50.66 9.82 -8.30
C GLY A 84 51.90 9.01 -7.91
N GLN A 85 52.46 9.22 -6.71
CA GLN A 85 53.60 8.45 -6.22
C GLN A 85 53.12 7.33 -5.30
N PHE A 86 53.08 6.10 -5.81
CA PHE A 86 52.86 4.89 -4.99
C PHE A 86 54.18 4.49 -4.32
N PRO A 87 54.28 4.44 -2.98
CA PRO A 87 55.42 3.81 -2.34
C PRO A 87 55.28 2.29 -2.47
N ALA A 88 56.34 1.63 -2.92
CA ALA A 88 56.48 0.18 -2.80
C ALA A 88 56.38 -0.20 -1.32
N ALA A 89 55.52 -1.17 -1.02
CA ALA A 89 55.28 -1.65 0.34
C ALA A 89 56.58 -2.13 0.99
N VAL A 90 56.93 -1.55 2.13
CA VAL A 90 57.86 -2.18 3.07
C VAL A 90 57.08 -3.31 3.73
N MET A 91 57.19 -4.52 3.18
CA MET A 91 56.87 -5.75 3.90
C MET A 91 57.91 -5.92 5.02
N SER A 92 57.59 -5.51 6.25
CA SER A 92 58.24 -6.04 7.43
C SER A 92 57.50 -7.29 7.88
N ALA A 93 58.14 -8.43 7.67
CA ALA A 93 57.73 -9.73 8.17
C ALA A 93 57.88 -9.77 9.71
N ASP A 94 56.75 -9.91 10.41
CA ASP A 94 56.53 -10.68 11.65
C ASP A 94 55.37 -10.06 12.46
N GLN A 95 54.14 -10.58 12.28
CA GLN A 95 53.08 -10.60 13.31
C GLN A 95 51.83 -11.34 12.80
N PRO A 96 51.51 -12.56 13.29
CA PRO A 96 50.37 -13.35 12.79
C PRO A 96 49.05 -13.10 13.56
N ALA A 97 48.77 -11.87 14.02
CA ALA A 97 47.64 -11.62 14.93
C ALA A 97 46.45 -10.81 14.37
N ASP A 98 46.56 -10.07 13.25
CA ASP A 98 45.52 -9.09 12.86
C ASP A 98 44.60 -9.47 11.68
N GLU A 99 44.90 -10.56 10.95
CA GLU A 99 44.12 -10.95 9.77
C GLU A 99 42.66 -11.32 10.12
N SER A 100 42.44 -11.93 11.29
CA SER A 100 41.09 -12.31 11.74
C SER A 100 40.23 -11.12 12.15
N ALA A 101 40.82 -10.07 12.74
CA ALA A 101 40.10 -8.86 13.14
C ALA A 101 39.76 -8.01 11.91
N PHE A 102 40.66 -7.95 10.93
CA PHE A 102 40.44 -7.32 9.63
C PHE A 102 39.23 -7.93 8.90
N LEU A 103 39.18 -9.26 8.79
CA LEU A 103 38.08 -9.96 8.11
C LEU A 103 36.73 -9.66 8.77
N VAL A 104 36.66 -9.66 10.10
CA VAL A 104 35.43 -9.36 10.85
C VAL A 104 34.95 -7.94 10.61
N ARG A 105 35.85 -6.94 10.65
CA ARG A 105 35.52 -5.54 10.36
C ARG A 105 34.97 -5.38 8.94
N ARG A 106 35.61 -6.04 7.97
CA ARG A 106 35.17 -6.05 6.57
C ARG A 106 33.77 -6.65 6.41
N HIS A 107 33.51 -7.80 7.00
CA HIS A 107 32.19 -8.45 6.92
C HIS A 107 31.09 -7.62 7.60
N LEU A 108 31.41 -6.90 8.67
CA LEU A 108 30.47 -5.98 9.34
C LEU A 108 30.09 -4.81 8.41
N VAL A 109 31.06 -4.19 7.76
CA VAL A 109 30.82 -3.10 6.80
C VAL A 109 29.96 -3.58 5.63
N TRP A 110 30.25 -4.75 5.06
CA TRP A 110 29.46 -5.32 3.96
C TRP A 110 28.04 -5.73 4.37
N SER A 111 27.86 -6.23 5.59
CA SER A 111 26.54 -6.58 6.12
C SER A 111 25.65 -5.35 6.24
N VAL A 112 26.20 -4.26 6.77
CA VAL A 112 25.52 -2.97 6.88
C VAL A 112 25.22 -2.39 5.49
N ALA A 113 26.17 -2.45 4.55
CA ALA A 113 25.97 -2.02 3.17
C ALA A 113 24.85 -2.79 2.45
N ALA A 114 24.74 -4.10 2.66
CA ALA A 114 23.71 -4.93 2.04
C ALA A 114 22.29 -4.51 2.44
N ILE A 115 22.09 -4.11 3.71
CA ILE A 115 20.80 -3.60 4.19
C ILE A 115 20.42 -2.32 3.44
N PHE A 116 21.37 -1.41 3.24
CA PHE A 116 21.14 -0.16 2.53
C PHE A 116 20.86 -0.37 1.04
N LEU A 117 21.63 -1.24 0.37
CA LEU A 117 21.42 -1.58 -1.04
C LEU A 117 20.05 -2.23 -1.27
N TRP A 118 19.60 -3.09 -0.35
CA TRP A 118 18.27 -3.69 -0.41
C TRP A 118 17.16 -2.64 -0.32
N GLN A 119 17.21 -1.74 0.66
CA GLN A 119 16.21 -0.68 0.80
C GLN A 119 16.16 0.23 -0.43
N PHE A 120 17.34 0.52 -1.03
CA PHE A 120 17.42 1.25 -2.29
C PHE A 120 16.72 0.52 -3.44
N SER A 121 16.93 -0.79 -3.59
CA SER A 121 16.28 -1.57 -4.65
C SER A 121 14.75 -1.59 -4.51
N VAL A 122 14.23 -1.66 -3.28
CA VAL A 122 12.78 -1.58 -3.01
C VAL A 122 12.23 -0.20 -3.39
N PHE A 123 12.94 0.88 -3.06
CA PHE A 123 12.55 2.24 -3.43
C PHE A 123 12.57 2.45 -4.95
N PHE A 124 13.65 2.04 -5.62
CA PHE A 124 13.83 2.24 -7.05
C PHE A 124 12.74 1.52 -7.87
N THR A 125 12.34 0.33 -7.44
CA THR A 125 11.25 -0.42 -8.09
C THR A 125 9.87 0.21 -7.85
N ASP A 126 9.66 0.92 -6.74
CA ASP A 126 8.44 1.69 -6.48
C ASP A 126 8.34 2.92 -7.40
N VAL A 127 9.44 3.68 -7.53
CA VAL A 127 9.51 4.85 -8.42
C VAL A 127 9.26 4.47 -9.88
N LEU A 128 9.71 3.28 -10.29
CA LEU A 128 9.48 2.75 -11.65
C LEU A 128 8.08 2.13 -11.84
N GLY A 129 7.22 2.11 -10.83
CA GLY A 129 5.88 1.53 -10.92
C GLY A 129 5.85 -0.01 -11.03
N LEU A 130 6.97 -0.69 -10.72
CA LEU A 130 7.09 -2.14 -10.81
C LEU A 130 6.61 -2.81 -9.52
N HIS A 131 5.30 -2.82 -9.29
CA HIS A 131 4.69 -3.31 -8.05
C HIS A 131 5.07 -4.77 -7.71
N GLY A 132 5.11 -5.67 -8.71
CA GLY A 132 5.50 -7.06 -8.49
C GLY A 132 6.96 -7.22 -8.06
N ALA A 133 7.88 -6.46 -8.67
CA ALA A 133 9.29 -6.47 -8.31
C ALA A 133 9.53 -5.88 -6.91
N ARG A 134 8.80 -4.81 -6.56
CA ARG A 134 8.84 -4.20 -5.22
C ARG A 134 8.46 -5.19 -4.13
N VAL A 135 7.34 -5.90 -4.31
CA VAL A 135 6.86 -6.92 -3.35
C VAL A 135 7.85 -8.07 -3.24
N GLY A 136 8.38 -8.54 -4.39
CA GLY A 136 9.41 -9.58 -4.42
C GLY A 136 10.68 -9.17 -3.65
N LEU A 137 11.24 -8.00 -3.95
CA LEU A 137 12.44 -7.49 -3.29
C LEU A 137 12.24 -7.24 -1.80
N ALA A 138 11.08 -6.73 -1.40
CA ALA A 138 10.76 -6.54 0.02
C ALA A 138 10.70 -7.90 0.74
N THR A 139 10.02 -8.89 0.16
CA THR A 139 9.89 -10.23 0.74
C THR A 139 11.25 -10.92 0.85
N TRP A 140 11.99 -11.02 -0.26
CA TRP A 140 13.30 -11.68 -0.27
C TRP A 140 14.34 -10.97 0.59
N GLY A 141 14.27 -9.65 0.70
CA GLY A 141 15.19 -8.91 1.55
C GLY A 141 14.86 -9.01 3.04
N THR A 142 13.59 -9.15 3.45
CA THR A 142 13.27 -9.49 4.85
C THR A 142 13.80 -10.87 5.24
N VAL A 143 13.68 -11.85 4.34
CA VAL A 143 14.28 -13.19 4.51
C VAL A 143 15.80 -13.09 4.61
N SER A 144 16.42 -12.31 3.73
CA SER A 144 17.88 -12.10 3.74
C SER A 144 18.36 -11.40 5.02
N LEU A 145 17.61 -10.42 5.53
CA LEU A 145 17.90 -9.73 6.79
C LEU A 145 17.85 -10.70 7.98
N PHE A 146 16.86 -11.60 8.01
CA PHE A 146 16.75 -12.62 9.05
C PHE A 146 18.02 -13.49 9.09
N PHE A 147 18.44 -14.05 7.95
CA PHE A 147 19.62 -14.90 7.88
C PHE A 147 20.92 -14.14 8.15
N LEU A 148 21.05 -12.91 7.66
CA LEU A 148 22.20 -12.06 7.92
C LEU A 148 22.38 -11.82 9.43
N GLY A 149 21.29 -11.44 10.12
CA GLY A 149 21.31 -11.27 11.58
C GLY A 149 21.59 -12.58 12.31
N LEU A 150 21.04 -13.71 11.83
CA LEU A 150 21.30 -15.02 12.41
C LEU A 150 22.78 -15.41 12.34
N VAL A 151 23.44 -15.18 11.21
CA VAL A 151 24.89 -15.43 11.05
C VAL A 151 25.70 -14.63 12.06
N TRP A 152 25.35 -13.36 12.30
CA TRP A 152 26.00 -12.52 13.31
C TRP A 152 25.77 -13.02 14.73
N VAL A 153 24.54 -13.45 15.06
CA VAL A 153 24.22 -14.02 16.37
C VAL A 153 25.01 -15.31 16.61
N VAL A 154 25.03 -16.23 15.64
CA VAL A 154 25.80 -17.48 15.73
C VAL A 154 27.29 -17.20 15.91
N TRP A 155 27.85 -16.28 15.11
CA TRP A 155 29.25 -15.88 15.23
C TRP A 155 29.56 -15.28 16.61
N PHE A 156 28.68 -14.41 17.13
CA PHE A 156 28.85 -13.77 18.43
C PHE A 156 28.81 -14.79 19.57
N VAL A 157 27.82 -15.70 19.56
CA VAL A 157 27.66 -16.75 20.58
C VAL A 157 28.86 -17.70 20.55
N GLU A 158 29.30 -18.12 19.37
CA GLU A 158 30.49 -18.98 19.22
C GLU A 158 31.75 -18.30 19.74
N LYS A 159 31.95 -17.01 19.44
CA LYS A 159 33.12 -16.26 19.93
C LYS A 159 33.08 -16.06 21.44
N ALA A 160 31.92 -15.76 22.00
CA ALA A 160 31.73 -15.61 23.45
C ALA A 160 31.94 -16.94 24.19
N SER A 161 31.38 -18.02 23.66
CA SER A 161 31.54 -19.38 24.16
C SER A 161 33.01 -19.79 24.26
N ARG A 162 33.78 -19.62 23.18
CA ARG A 162 35.23 -19.89 23.17
C ARG A 162 35.99 -19.09 24.22
N LEU A 163 35.64 -17.81 24.41
CA LEU A 163 36.27 -16.96 25.42
C LEU A 163 36.04 -17.48 26.84
N TYR A 164 34.85 -17.99 27.16
CA TYR A 164 34.56 -18.59 28.46
C TYR A 164 35.29 -19.92 28.65
N GLU A 165 35.38 -20.75 27.60
CA GLU A 165 36.16 -21.99 27.61
C GLU A 165 37.66 -21.73 27.84
N GLU A 166 38.25 -20.76 27.13
CA GLU A 166 39.65 -20.35 27.30
C GLU A 166 39.94 -19.84 28.72
N ARG A 167 39.05 -19.00 29.28
CA ARG A 167 39.18 -18.52 30.67
C ARG A 167 39.08 -19.66 31.68
N ARG A 168 38.27 -20.68 31.42
CA ARG A 168 38.16 -21.86 32.28
C ARG A 168 39.42 -22.72 32.18
N TYR A 169 39.94 -22.91 30.98
CA TYR A 169 41.20 -23.63 30.74
C TYR A 169 42.38 -22.94 31.45
N ALA A 170 42.51 -21.61 31.32
CA ALA A 170 43.54 -20.83 31.97
C ALA A 170 43.46 -20.89 33.51
N ARG A 171 42.25 -20.81 34.09
CA ARG A 171 42.05 -20.96 35.55
C ARG A 171 42.46 -22.33 36.07
N ARG A 172 42.14 -23.41 35.32
CA ARG A 172 42.55 -24.77 35.70
C ARG A 172 44.07 -24.96 35.63
N HIS A 173 44.73 -24.32 34.66
CA HIS A 173 46.18 -24.39 34.48
C HIS A 173 46.99 -23.58 35.50
N GLN A 174 46.44 -22.48 36.02
CA GLN A 174 47.10 -21.72 37.11
C GLN A 174 47.10 -22.45 38.46
N GLY A 175 46.26 -23.47 38.66
CA GLY A 175 46.09 -24.18 39.93
C GLY A 175 46.84 -25.50 40.09
N GLN A 176 47.72 -25.89 39.15
CA GLN A 176 48.36 -27.23 39.16
C GLN A 176 49.89 -27.21 38.93
N PRO A 177 50.70 -27.86 39.79
CA PRO A 177 52.14 -28.01 39.55
C PRO A 177 52.42 -28.97 38.39
N GLN A 178 53.45 -28.65 37.60
CA GLN A 178 53.81 -29.24 36.29
C GLN A 178 54.00 -30.77 36.24
N ILE A 179 54.03 -31.46 37.38
CA ILE A 179 54.32 -32.90 37.45
C ILE A 179 53.10 -33.77 37.06
N PHE A 180 51.89 -33.21 37.06
CA PHE A 180 50.65 -33.94 36.75
C PHE A 180 50.15 -33.79 35.30
N GLU A 181 50.90 -33.10 34.42
CA GLU A 181 50.45 -32.80 33.04
C GLU A 181 50.59 -33.97 32.06
N PHE A 182 51.61 -34.83 32.21
CA PHE A 182 51.82 -35.94 31.27
C PHE A 182 50.82 -37.08 31.44
N ALA A 183 50.33 -37.33 32.66
CA ALA A 183 49.38 -38.40 32.95
C ALA A 183 47.92 -38.04 32.62
N ARG A 184 47.59 -36.73 32.52
CA ARG A 184 46.19 -36.26 32.37
C ARG A 184 45.82 -35.89 30.94
N SER A 185 46.79 -35.70 30.04
CA SER A 185 46.55 -35.47 28.62
C SER A 185 45.96 -36.71 27.92
N ALA A 186 46.26 -37.93 28.40
CA ALA A 186 45.72 -39.18 27.88
C ALA A 186 44.28 -39.49 28.35
N HIS A 187 43.82 -38.91 29.47
CA HIS A 187 42.51 -39.22 30.07
C HIS A 187 41.40 -38.18 29.80
N ARG A 188 41.69 -37.09 29.07
CA ARG A 188 40.76 -35.95 28.95
C ARG A 188 39.70 -36.04 27.85
N ALA A 189 39.51 -37.18 27.21
CA ALA A 189 38.43 -37.36 26.24
C ALA A 189 37.07 -37.69 26.90
N THR A 190 37.04 -38.17 28.15
CA THR A 190 35.82 -38.74 28.73
C THR A 190 35.80 -38.63 30.27
N HIS A 191 35.39 -37.50 30.84
CA HIS A 191 34.60 -37.37 32.10
C HIS A 191 34.66 -35.95 32.72
N ASP A 192 33.62 -35.17 32.44
CA ASP A 192 32.58 -34.70 33.37
C ASP A 192 32.86 -34.44 34.88
N ASP A 193 34.01 -33.91 35.28
CA ASP A 193 34.17 -33.35 36.65
C ASP A 193 34.57 -31.86 36.62
N ASP A 194 33.60 -30.96 36.78
CA ASP A 194 33.83 -29.60 37.30
C ASP A 194 33.59 -29.65 38.82
N PRO A 195 34.60 -29.37 39.69
CA PRO A 195 34.51 -29.61 41.13
C PRO A 195 33.74 -28.55 41.93
N ASP A 196 33.19 -27.51 41.31
CA ASP A 196 32.55 -26.41 42.04
C ASP A 196 31.03 -26.41 41.77
N GLY A 197 30.24 -26.70 42.79
CA GLY A 197 28.76 -26.74 42.76
C GLY A 197 28.06 -25.40 42.50
N GLU A 198 28.74 -24.41 41.92
CA GLU A 198 28.19 -23.10 41.60
C GLU A 198 27.34 -23.15 40.32
N ARG A 199 26.07 -22.76 40.43
CA ARG A 199 25.17 -22.66 39.29
C ARG A 199 25.54 -21.44 38.44
N ILE A 200 26.01 -21.69 37.22
CA ILE A 200 26.30 -20.64 36.24
C ILE A 200 25.00 -20.25 35.51
N TYR A 201 24.66 -18.96 35.53
CA TYR A 201 23.44 -18.40 34.92
C TYR A 201 23.68 -17.69 33.58
N ASN A 202 24.93 -17.55 33.14
CA ASN A 202 25.27 -16.75 31.97
C ASN A 202 24.93 -17.48 30.64
N PRO A 203 24.05 -16.94 29.78
CA PRO A 203 23.67 -17.57 28.50
C PRO A 203 24.75 -17.67 27.45
N LEU A 204 25.81 -16.89 27.60
CA LEU A 204 26.98 -16.96 26.71
C LEU A 204 27.96 -18.08 27.11
N ASP A 205 27.79 -18.67 28.31
CA ASP A 205 28.59 -19.80 28.77
C ASP A 205 27.89 -21.13 28.42
N PRO A 206 28.52 -22.03 27.64
CA PRO A 206 27.95 -23.34 27.36
C PRO A 206 27.67 -24.16 28.63
N HIS A 207 28.35 -23.88 29.74
CA HIS A 207 28.18 -24.61 31.00
C HIS A 207 27.06 -24.04 31.89
N ALA A 208 26.22 -23.15 31.38
CA ALA A 208 25.05 -22.69 32.13
C ALA A 208 24.12 -23.86 32.50
N TRP A 209 23.55 -23.81 33.71
CA TRP A 209 22.86 -24.95 34.31
C TRP A 209 21.67 -25.46 33.48
N TYR A 210 20.99 -24.56 32.75
CA TYR A 210 19.80 -24.84 31.97
C TYR A 210 20.09 -25.42 30.57
N PHE A 211 21.35 -25.48 30.13
CA PHE A 211 21.72 -26.22 28.91
C PHE A 211 21.89 -27.73 29.16
N GLY A 212 21.73 -28.17 30.40
CA GLY A 212 21.83 -29.57 30.80
C GLY A 212 23.28 -30.08 30.80
N ARG A 213 23.46 -31.38 31.06
CA ARG A 213 24.80 -31.99 31.14
C ARG A 213 25.31 -32.55 29.82
N ARG A 214 24.41 -33.00 28.93
CA ARG A 214 24.73 -33.60 27.62
C ARG A 214 24.62 -32.56 26.50
N GLN A 215 25.57 -32.59 25.55
CA GLN A 215 25.56 -31.79 24.31
C GLN A 215 25.34 -30.29 24.52
N ARG A 216 26.03 -29.72 25.52
CA ARG A 216 25.88 -28.33 25.98
C ARG A 216 25.98 -27.27 24.87
N LYS A 217 26.93 -27.41 23.94
CA LYS A 217 27.10 -26.49 22.79
C LYS A 217 25.91 -26.50 21.83
N LEU A 218 25.34 -27.68 21.56
CA LEU A 218 24.19 -27.82 20.68
C LEU A 218 22.94 -27.20 21.32
N ASN A 219 22.74 -27.43 22.62
CA ASN A 219 21.62 -26.84 23.35
C ASN A 219 21.73 -25.31 23.43
N GLN A 220 22.96 -24.78 23.58
CA GLN A 220 23.22 -23.35 23.53
C GLN A 220 22.86 -22.76 22.16
N SER A 221 23.34 -23.35 21.06
CA SER A 221 23.05 -22.83 19.72
C SER A 221 21.57 -22.90 19.36
N LEU A 222 20.88 -23.99 19.72
CA LEU A 222 19.43 -24.15 19.53
C LEU A 222 18.64 -23.10 20.33
N SER A 223 19.03 -22.83 21.57
CA SER A 223 18.35 -21.83 22.42
C SER A 223 18.50 -20.42 21.87
N TRP A 224 19.68 -20.06 21.38
CA TRP A 224 19.93 -18.76 20.75
C TRP A 224 19.24 -18.62 19.39
N LEU A 225 19.18 -19.68 18.59
CA LEU A 225 18.40 -19.72 17.34
C LEU A 225 16.90 -19.50 17.62
N ALA A 226 16.34 -20.21 18.60
CA ALA A 226 14.94 -20.09 18.98
C ALA A 226 14.63 -18.68 19.53
N GLY A 227 15.47 -18.17 20.43
CA GLY A 227 15.32 -16.83 20.99
C GLY A 227 15.41 -15.73 19.94
N TYR A 228 16.39 -15.80 19.03
CA TYR A 228 16.52 -14.86 17.93
C TYR A 228 15.30 -14.90 17.00
N SER A 229 14.85 -16.10 16.63
CA SER A 229 13.69 -16.27 15.75
C SER A 229 12.42 -15.71 16.35
N PHE A 230 12.21 -15.93 17.65
CA PHE A 230 11.07 -15.39 18.39
C PHE A 230 11.13 -13.85 18.49
N CYS A 231 12.28 -13.29 18.86
CA CYS A 231 12.47 -11.84 18.91
C CYS A 231 12.30 -11.17 17.54
N PHE A 232 12.83 -11.79 16.48
CA PHE A 232 12.68 -11.30 15.12
C PHE A 232 11.22 -11.33 14.68
N LEU A 233 10.48 -12.40 15.01
CA LEU A 233 9.05 -12.50 14.70
C LEU A 233 8.23 -11.44 15.45
N ILE A 234 8.49 -11.20 16.74
CA ILE A 234 7.84 -10.12 17.48
C ILE A 234 8.17 -8.76 16.85
N ALA A 235 9.44 -8.49 16.56
CA ALA A 235 9.84 -7.24 15.93
C ALA A 235 9.16 -7.07 14.57
N PHE A 236 9.12 -8.12 13.75
CA PHE A 236 8.43 -8.13 12.46
C PHE A 236 6.93 -7.86 12.60
N LEU A 237 6.25 -8.49 13.56
CA LEU A 237 4.84 -8.23 13.85
C LEU A 237 4.61 -6.79 14.33
N VAL A 238 5.47 -6.27 15.20
CA VAL A 238 5.37 -4.88 15.68
C VAL A 238 5.59 -3.89 14.54
N PHE A 239 6.62 -4.08 13.71
CA PHE A 239 6.90 -3.19 12.58
C PHE A 239 5.87 -3.30 11.46
N THR A 240 5.21 -4.46 11.29
CA THR A 240 4.09 -4.60 10.34
C THR A 240 2.78 -4.03 10.91
N GLN A 241 2.62 -4.00 12.24
CA GLN A 241 1.46 -3.41 12.91
C GLN A 241 1.58 -1.89 13.14
N ILE A 242 2.79 -1.33 13.16
CA ILE A 242 3.01 0.11 13.04
C ILE A 242 2.65 0.49 11.60
N GLY A 243 1.33 0.62 11.36
CA GLY A 243 0.71 0.88 10.07
C GLY A 243 1.16 2.21 9.50
N GLY A 244 2.27 2.19 8.76
CA GLY A 244 2.79 3.33 7.99
C GLY A 244 2.19 3.46 6.59
N CYS A 245 1.20 2.65 6.23
CA CYS A 245 0.47 2.76 4.96
C CYS A 245 -0.98 3.15 5.25
N SER A 246 -1.21 4.38 5.70
CA SER A 246 -2.51 5.02 5.49
C SER A 246 -2.70 5.12 3.98
N ASP A 247 -3.68 4.40 3.43
CA ASP A 247 -4.11 4.66 2.07
C ASP A 247 -4.82 6.01 2.09
N LEU A 248 -4.38 6.94 1.25
CA LEU A 248 -4.89 8.30 1.21
C LEU A 248 -5.76 8.45 -0.03
N TYR A 249 -6.99 8.93 0.16
CA TYR A 249 -7.86 9.34 -0.93
C TYR A 249 -7.91 10.86 -1.03
N GLU A 250 -7.62 11.38 -2.22
CA GLU A 250 -7.77 12.78 -2.55
C GLU A 250 -8.64 12.95 -3.79
N MET A 251 -9.67 13.78 -3.67
CA MET A 251 -10.53 14.14 -4.80
C MET A 251 -9.80 15.08 -5.76
N PRO A 252 -10.16 15.10 -7.06
CA PRO A 252 -9.59 16.07 -7.98
C PRO A 252 -9.97 17.51 -7.60
N ALA A 253 -8.98 18.39 -7.51
CA ALA A 253 -9.18 19.82 -7.33
C ALA A 253 -9.98 20.40 -8.50
N GLY A 254 -10.94 21.27 -8.17
CA GLY A 254 -11.68 22.07 -9.13
C GLY A 254 -12.80 22.83 -8.45
N GLY A 255 -13.58 23.55 -9.24
CA GLY A 255 -14.78 24.24 -8.78
C GLY A 255 -15.78 24.32 -9.93
N GLY A 256 -17.05 24.09 -9.62
CA GLY A 256 -18.09 23.95 -10.64
C GLY A 256 -19.47 24.09 -10.04
N GLN A 257 -20.47 24.07 -10.91
CA GLN A 257 -21.86 24.24 -10.52
C GLN A 257 -22.57 22.88 -10.40
N GLN A 258 -23.31 22.71 -9.31
CA GLN A 258 -24.34 21.66 -9.18
C GLN A 258 -25.56 22.04 -10.01
N ALA A 259 -25.43 21.94 -11.34
CA ALA A 259 -26.52 22.18 -12.27
C ALA A 259 -26.95 20.87 -12.94
N GLN A 260 -28.15 20.88 -13.53
CA GLN A 260 -28.63 19.79 -14.39
C GLN A 260 -28.11 19.99 -15.81
N ILE A 261 -27.61 18.93 -16.46
CA ILE A 261 -27.17 19.00 -17.86
C ILE A 261 -28.45 19.09 -18.68
N ALA A 262 -28.76 20.28 -19.20
CA ALA A 262 -29.88 20.44 -20.11
C ALA A 262 -29.60 19.57 -21.35
N GLN A 263 -30.34 18.47 -21.50
CA GLN A 263 -30.29 17.67 -22.71
C GLN A 263 -30.97 18.47 -23.83
N ALA A 264 -30.19 18.95 -24.79
CA ALA A 264 -30.74 19.69 -25.93
C ALA A 264 -31.34 18.68 -26.92
N VAL A 265 -32.64 18.45 -26.79
CA VAL A 265 -33.38 17.64 -27.75
C VAL A 265 -33.61 18.45 -29.02
N LYS A 266 -32.80 18.25 -30.07
CA LYS A 266 -33.14 18.74 -31.41
C LYS A 266 -34.29 17.91 -31.97
N ILE A 267 -35.51 18.44 -31.87
CA ILE A 267 -36.67 17.86 -32.54
C ILE A 267 -36.51 18.10 -34.04
N GLN A 268 -36.10 17.08 -34.80
CA GLN A 268 -36.24 17.12 -36.25
C GLN A 268 -37.72 16.99 -36.59
N LYS A 269 -38.36 18.13 -36.91
CA LYS A 269 -39.76 18.16 -37.33
C LYS A 269 -39.86 17.66 -38.77
N LEU A 270 -39.98 16.35 -38.96
CA LEU A 270 -40.24 15.76 -40.28
C LEU A 270 -41.71 16.00 -40.64
N ILE A 271 -41.96 17.01 -41.48
CA ILE A 271 -43.30 17.32 -41.99
C ILE A 271 -43.71 16.18 -42.92
N LYS A 272 -44.52 15.22 -42.44
CA LYS A 272 -45.21 14.27 -43.32
C LYS A 272 -46.15 15.05 -44.24
N LYS A 273 -45.85 15.12 -45.53
CA LYS A 273 -46.80 15.61 -46.53
C LYS A 273 -47.92 14.57 -46.65
N LYS A 274 -49.09 14.85 -46.08
CA LYS A 274 -50.30 14.07 -46.31
C LYS A 274 -50.80 14.42 -47.71
N PHE A 275 -50.65 13.52 -48.66
CA PHE A 275 -51.30 13.68 -49.97
C PHE A 275 -52.80 13.48 -49.77
N VAL A 276 -53.59 14.53 -49.93
CA VAL A 276 -55.05 14.44 -49.98
C VAL A 276 -55.41 14.11 -51.42
N VAL A 277 -55.62 12.83 -51.71
CA VAL A 277 -56.02 12.37 -53.05
C VAL A 277 -57.53 12.38 -53.12
N ASN A 278 -58.08 13.00 -54.17
CA ASN A 278 -59.51 12.95 -54.46
C ASN A 278 -59.89 11.51 -54.88
N PRO A 279 -60.74 10.80 -54.13
CA PRO A 279 -61.10 9.41 -54.42
C PRO A 279 -61.82 9.23 -55.77
N PHE A 280 -62.32 10.30 -56.39
CA PHE A 280 -63.01 10.26 -57.69
C PHE A 280 -62.13 10.67 -58.89
N SER A 281 -60.83 10.92 -58.67
CA SER A 281 -59.93 11.27 -59.78
C SER A 281 -59.56 10.05 -60.62
N ALA A 282 -59.54 10.20 -61.94
CA ALA A 282 -59.23 9.13 -62.90
C ALA A 282 -57.76 8.66 -62.90
N ILE A 283 -56.92 9.16 -61.98
CA ILE A 283 -55.49 8.90 -61.89
C ILE A 283 -55.22 8.01 -60.67
N SER A 284 -54.77 6.78 -60.90
CA SER A 284 -54.40 5.85 -59.83
C SER A 284 -53.01 6.20 -59.28
N PHE A 285 -52.95 6.70 -58.05
CA PHE A 285 -51.69 6.92 -57.34
C PHE A 285 -51.27 5.66 -56.59
N LYS A 286 -50.14 5.05 -56.99
CA LYS A 286 -49.47 4.04 -56.16
C LYS A 286 -48.83 4.75 -54.96
N VAL A 287 -49.46 4.65 -53.79
CA VAL A 287 -48.88 5.13 -52.53
C VAL A 287 -47.93 4.04 -52.01
N PRO A 288 -46.62 4.30 -51.89
CA PRO A 288 -45.70 3.33 -51.29
C PRO A 288 -46.05 3.12 -49.80
N PRO A 289 -45.77 1.93 -49.23
CA PRO A 289 -46.00 1.65 -47.82
C PRO A 289 -45.22 2.64 -46.94
N ILE A 290 -45.86 3.08 -45.86
CA ILE A 290 -45.28 4.06 -44.92
C ILE A 290 -44.35 3.30 -43.98
N ASP A 291 -43.04 3.42 -44.15
CA ASP A 291 -42.08 2.91 -43.17
C ASP A 291 -42.21 3.69 -41.86
N GLU A 292 -42.45 2.99 -40.75
CA GLU A 292 -42.44 3.56 -39.40
C GLU A 292 -40.99 3.85 -38.98
N ILE A 293 -40.57 5.09 -39.14
CA ILE A 293 -39.25 5.54 -38.69
C ILE A 293 -39.28 5.74 -37.17
N LYS A 294 -38.48 4.96 -36.44
CA LYS A 294 -38.16 5.25 -35.03
C LYS A 294 -37.30 6.51 -34.95
N LEU A 295 -37.77 7.50 -34.21
CA LEU A 295 -37.02 8.72 -33.90
C LEU A 295 -35.74 8.35 -33.14
N GLN A 296 -34.58 8.40 -33.80
CA GLN A 296 -33.30 8.38 -33.07
C GLN A 296 -33.08 9.78 -32.50
N LEU A 297 -33.46 9.92 -31.24
CA LEU A 297 -33.36 11.15 -30.46
C LEU A 297 -32.18 11.03 -29.52
N GLN A 298 -31.01 11.48 -29.95
CA GLN A 298 -29.91 11.92 -29.07
C GLN A 298 -28.81 12.55 -29.93
N GLU A 299 -28.65 13.87 -29.83
CA GLU A 299 -27.44 14.56 -30.30
C GLU A 299 -26.64 14.99 -29.06
N ILE A 300 -25.33 14.77 -29.12
CA ILE A 300 -24.34 15.01 -28.07
C ILE A 300 -24.40 16.49 -27.66
N THR A 301 -24.93 16.76 -26.47
CA THR A 301 -25.09 18.14 -26.01
C THR A 301 -23.76 18.69 -25.52
N GLN A 302 -23.34 19.86 -26.03
CA GLN A 302 -22.24 20.61 -25.42
C GLN A 302 -22.61 20.95 -23.97
N HIS A 303 -21.86 20.43 -23.01
CA HIS A 303 -21.97 20.80 -21.60
C HIS A 303 -21.65 22.28 -21.44
N ALA A 304 -22.67 23.14 -21.46
CA ALA A 304 -22.50 24.59 -21.35
C ALA A 304 -21.92 25.03 -19.99
N TYR A 305 -21.85 24.13 -19.01
CA TYR A 305 -21.28 24.38 -17.70
C TYR A 305 -20.29 23.27 -17.30
N THR A 306 -19.37 23.67 -16.43
CA THR A 306 -18.32 22.80 -15.89
C THR A 306 -18.86 21.98 -14.71
N VAL A 307 -18.81 20.65 -14.84
CA VAL A 307 -19.26 19.72 -13.79
C VAL A 307 -18.33 19.77 -12.59
N GLY A 308 -18.86 20.17 -11.43
CA GLY A 308 -18.10 20.25 -10.20
C GLY A 308 -18.94 20.79 -9.05
N TYR A 309 -18.33 20.95 -7.88
CA TYR A 309 -18.99 21.58 -6.74
C TYR A 309 -18.01 22.45 -5.95
N GLY A 310 -18.40 23.70 -5.68
CA GLY A 310 -17.69 24.64 -4.80
C GLY A 310 -16.82 25.67 -5.53
N GLU A 311 -16.03 26.42 -4.75
CA GLU A 311 -15.21 27.53 -5.25
C GLU A 311 -13.94 27.03 -5.96
N GLY A 312 -13.70 27.51 -7.18
CA GLY A 312 -12.56 27.14 -8.02
C GLY A 312 -12.89 27.20 -9.50
N SER A 313 -11.88 27.10 -10.36
CA SER A 313 -12.04 26.98 -11.80
C SER A 313 -11.82 25.54 -12.26
N GLY A 314 -12.62 25.07 -13.22
CA GLY A 314 -12.45 23.75 -13.84
C GLY A 314 -13.17 22.60 -13.15
N ALA A 315 -13.30 21.47 -13.84
CA ALA A 315 -14.09 20.34 -13.36
C ALA A 315 -13.43 19.66 -12.15
N GLY A 316 -14.11 19.63 -11.02
CA GLY A 316 -13.64 19.00 -9.78
C GLY A 316 -14.43 19.42 -8.55
N PHE A 317 -13.85 19.21 -7.37
CA PHE A 317 -14.52 19.46 -6.10
C PHE A 317 -13.69 20.40 -5.21
N ALA A 318 -14.39 21.28 -4.48
CA ALA A 318 -13.77 22.07 -3.42
C ALA A 318 -13.18 21.14 -2.34
N GLY A 319 -11.95 21.42 -1.93
CA GLY A 319 -11.16 20.55 -1.04
C GLY A 319 -10.43 19.40 -1.74
N GLY A 320 -10.53 19.29 -3.07
CA GLY A 320 -9.67 18.39 -3.85
C GLY A 320 -8.24 18.91 -4.01
N THR A 321 -7.31 18.03 -4.39
CA THR A 321 -5.90 18.36 -4.62
C THR A 321 -5.53 18.25 -6.09
N SER A 322 -4.41 18.84 -6.51
CA SER A 322 -3.97 18.82 -7.91
C SER A 322 -3.60 17.42 -8.42
N LYS A 323 -3.20 16.53 -7.50
CA LYS A 323 -2.88 15.11 -7.74
C LYS A 323 -4.09 14.19 -7.51
N GLY A 324 -5.13 14.67 -6.84
CA GLY A 324 -6.34 13.91 -6.58
C GLY A 324 -7.04 13.46 -7.86
N LYS A 325 -7.64 12.27 -7.76
CA LYS A 325 -8.32 11.58 -8.87
C LYS A 325 -9.56 10.89 -8.31
N VAL A 326 -10.62 10.83 -9.11
CA VAL A 326 -11.75 9.95 -8.83
C VAL A 326 -11.29 8.51 -9.04
N ARG A 327 -11.41 7.67 -8.02
CA ARG A 327 -11.02 6.25 -8.06
C ARG A 327 -12.26 5.38 -7.85
N PHE A 328 -12.37 4.31 -8.61
CA PHE A 328 -13.45 3.34 -8.49
C PHE A 328 -12.98 2.20 -7.59
N LEU A 329 -13.44 2.21 -6.34
CA LEU A 329 -13.06 1.22 -5.34
C LEU A 329 -14.15 0.17 -5.22
N ARG A 330 -13.87 -1.04 -5.68
CA ARG A 330 -14.73 -2.21 -5.51
C ARG A 330 -14.40 -2.91 -4.20
N LEU A 331 -15.41 -3.26 -3.43
CA LEU A 331 -15.24 -3.97 -2.17
C LEU A 331 -15.18 -5.48 -2.35
N GLU A 332 -14.10 -6.06 -1.89
CA GLU A 332 -13.96 -7.49 -1.67
C GLU A 332 -14.62 -7.85 -0.33
N TYR A 333 -15.59 -8.77 -0.38
CA TYR A 333 -16.31 -9.30 0.78
C TYR A 333 -16.17 -10.83 0.85
N SER A 334 -16.48 -11.40 2.01
CA SER A 334 -16.44 -12.85 2.18
C SER A 334 -17.66 -13.52 1.55
N GLY A 335 -17.40 -14.51 0.71
CA GLY A 335 -18.42 -15.26 -0.03
C GLY A 335 -18.68 -14.72 -1.43
N GLY A 336 -19.41 -15.52 -2.21
CA GLY A 336 -19.98 -15.10 -3.48
C GLY A 336 -18.97 -14.76 -4.58
N ASP A 337 -19.24 -13.68 -5.29
CA ASP A 337 -18.70 -13.25 -6.59
C ASP A 337 -18.56 -11.72 -6.62
N TRP A 338 -17.85 -11.17 -5.64
CA TRP A 338 -17.59 -9.73 -5.51
C TRP A 338 -16.84 -9.14 -6.74
N ASP A 339 -16.16 -9.98 -7.52
CA ASP A 339 -15.37 -9.65 -8.71
C ASP A 339 -16.16 -9.71 -10.02
N GLN A 340 -17.49 -9.78 -9.95
CA GLN A 340 -18.36 -9.80 -11.12
C GLN A 340 -18.08 -8.62 -12.08
N ASP A 341 -18.00 -8.92 -13.37
CA ASP A 341 -17.72 -7.98 -14.48
C ASP A 341 -16.35 -7.28 -14.44
N MET A 342 -15.46 -7.64 -13.51
CA MET A 342 -14.07 -7.14 -13.51
C MET A 342 -13.31 -7.64 -14.73
N SER A 343 -13.53 -8.90 -15.15
CA SER A 343 -12.88 -9.48 -16.34
C SER A 343 -13.30 -8.81 -17.65
N PHE A 344 -14.39 -8.03 -17.62
CA PHE A 344 -14.93 -7.28 -18.75
C PHE A 344 -14.76 -5.77 -18.58
N PHE A 345 -13.85 -5.34 -17.70
CA PHE A 345 -13.43 -3.95 -17.52
C PHE A 345 -14.57 -2.97 -17.19
N SER A 346 -15.63 -3.44 -16.53
CA SER A 346 -16.81 -2.63 -16.19
C SER A 346 -16.46 -1.38 -15.37
N GLY A 347 -15.60 -1.53 -14.35
CA GLY A 347 -15.14 -0.43 -13.51
C GLY A 347 -14.28 0.57 -14.26
N GLU A 348 -13.36 0.10 -15.11
CA GLU A 348 -12.52 0.95 -15.96
C GLU A 348 -13.33 1.71 -17.01
N ASN A 349 -14.30 1.05 -17.63
CA ASN A 349 -15.20 1.66 -18.60
C ASN A 349 -16.04 2.75 -17.93
N MET A 350 -16.56 2.49 -16.74
CA MET A 350 -17.27 3.50 -15.96
C MET A 350 -16.35 4.68 -15.59
N LEU A 351 -15.10 4.44 -15.15
CA LEU A 351 -14.14 5.53 -14.90
C LEU A 351 -13.83 6.35 -16.17
N ARG A 352 -13.68 5.69 -17.32
CA ARG A 352 -13.44 6.35 -18.60
C ARG A 352 -14.62 7.21 -19.00
N GLU A 353 -15.83 6.67 -18.95
CA GLU A 353 -17.07 7.41 -19.24
C GLU A 353 -17.27 8.57 -18.27
N TYR A 354 -16.95 8.38 -16.98
CA TYR A 354 -16.96 9.46 -15.99
C TYR A 354 -16.03 10.61 -16.39
N ALA A 355 -14.78 10.31 -16.73
CA ALA A 355 -13.80 11.31 -17.13
C ALA A 355 -14.22 12.04 -18.41
N LEU A 356 -14.73 11.30 -19.39
CA LEU A 356 -15.19 11.85 -20.67
C LEU A 356 -16.36 12.83 -20.47
N ARG A 357 -17.30 12.48 -19.60
CA ARG A 357 -18.54 13.25 -19.36
C ARG A 357 -18.30 14.44 -18.43
N THR A 358 -17.55 14.26 -17.36
CA THR A 358 -17.36 15.29 -16.32
C THR A 358 -16.14 16.16 -16.55
N LYS A 359 -15.17 15.70 -17.35
CA LYS A 359 -13.82 16.29 -17.51
C LYS A 359 -12.98 16.29 -16.23
N GLN A 360 -13.38 15.53 -15.20
CA GLN A 360 -12.62 15.37 -13.97
C GLN A 360 -11.52 14.32 -14.14
N LYS A 361 -10.43 14.47 -13.37
CA LYS A 361 -9.35 13.48 -13.38
C LYS A 361 -9.82 12.19 -12.70
N THR A 362 -9.62 11.06 -13.37
CA THR A 362 -9.91 9.72 -12.86
C THR A 362 -8.65 8.88 -12.79
N ASN A 363 -8.73 7.77 -12.06
CA ASN A 363 -7.72 6.72 -12.14
C ASN A 363 -7.87 5.92 -13.44
N ASP A 364 -6.78 5.29 -13.88
CA ASP A 364 -6.75 4.51 -15.13
C ASP A 364 -7.35 3.11 -14.96
N LYS A 365 -7.32 2.57 -13.74
CA LYS A 365 -7.80 1.23 -13.39
C LYS A 365 -8.73 1.27 -12.19
N GLU A 366 -9.64 0.31 -12.13
CA GLU A 366 -10.40 0.06 -10.90
C GLU A 366 -9.46 -0.46 -9.80
N GLU A 367 -9.82 -0.21 -8.54
CA GLU A 367 -9.09 -0.67 -7.36
C GLU A 367 -9.97 -1.63 -6.55
N THR A 368 -9.36 -2.66 -5.99
CA THR A 368 -10.04 -3.60 -5.08
C THR A 368 -9.58 -3.35 -3.65
N ARG A 369 -10.52 -3.29 -2.70
CA ARG A 369 -10.24 -3.17 -1.28
C ARG A 369 -11.12 -4.11 -0.47
N THR A 370 -10.54 -4.78 0.52
CA THR A 370 -11.35 -5.51 1.51
C THR A 370 -12.12 -4.53 2.39
N ILE A 371 -13.24 -4.98 2.97
CA ILE A 371 -14.00 -4.15 3.91
C ILE A 371 -13.11 -3.69 5.09
N ALA A 372 -12.24 -4.55 5.61
CA ALA A 372 -11.33 -4.21 6.69
C ALA A 372 -10.32 -3.10 6.32
N ALA A 373 -9.87 -3.06 5.06
CA ALA A 373 -8.92 -2.06 4.59
C ALA A 373 -9.48 -0.63 4.64
N LEU A 374 -10.82 -0.46 4.64
CA LEU A 374 -11.45 0.86 4.80
C LEU A 374 -11.08 1.54 6.13
N ARG A 375 -10.62 0.78 7.15
CA ARG A 375 -10.12 1.37 8.40
C ARG A 375 -8.86 2.21 8.20
N ALA A 376 -8.01 1.83 7.25
CA ALA A 376 -6.70 2.46 7.03
C ALA A 376 -6.80 3.89 6.47
N PHE A 377 -7.93 4.25 5.84
CA PHE A 377 -8.15 5.60 5.35
C PHE A 377 -8.42 6.58 6.50
N PRO A 378 -7.71 7.71 6.61
CA PRO A 378 -8.05 8.77 7.54
C PRO A 378 -9.42 9.38 7.21
N ALA A 379 -10.15 9.88 8.20
CA ALA A 379 -11.52 10.38 8.01
C ALA A 379 -11.66 11.44 6.91
N GLU A 380 -10.72 12.40 6.84
CA GLU A 380 -10.73 13.49 5.85
C GLU A 380 -10.02 13.13 4.53
N LYS A 381 -9.43 11.93 4.44
CA LYS A 381 -8.75 11.40 3.25
C LYS A 381 -9.31 10.02 2.88
N SER A 382 -10.63 9.86 3.00
CA SER A 382 -11.36 8.63 2.70
C SER A 382 -12.05 8.67 1.35
N PRO A 383 -12.24 7.50 0.69
CA PRO A 383 -12.96 7.44 -0.58
C PRO A 383 -14.42 7.91 -0.40
N PRO A 384 -14.90 8.86 -1.21
CA PRO A 384 -16.29 9.33 -1.13
C PRO A 384 -17.32 8.24 -1.44
N PHE A 385 -16.96 7.26 -2.27
CA PHE A 385 -17.81 6.10 -2.53
C PHE A 385 -16.98 4.82 -2.66
N VAL A 386 -17.66 3.69 -2.46
CA VAL A 386 -17.18 2.35 -2.79
C VAL A 386 -18.31 1.54 -3.42
N TYR A 387 -17.94 0.62 -4.31
CA TYR A 387 -18.84 -0.19 -5.13
C TYR A 387 -18.92 -1.63 -4.60
N ILE A 388 -20.13 -2.20 -4.59
CA ILE A 388 -20.41 -3.59 -4.24
C ILE A 388 -21.29 -4.17 -5.36
N THR A 389 -20.97 -5.37 -5.83
CA THR A 389 -21.84 -6.15 -6.71
C THR A 389 -21.77 -7.65 -6.39
N GLY A 390 -22.63 -8.44 -7.01
CA GLY A 390 -22.64 -9.89 -6.96
C GLY A 390 -24.01 -10.50 -7.29
N GLU A 391 -23.99 -11.75 -7.72
CA GLU A 391 -25.16 -12.61 -7.88
C GLU A 391 -25.29 -13.57 -6.68
N ARG A 392 -24.17 -13.99 -6.08
CA ARG A 392 -24.11 -15.07 -5.08
C ARG A 392 -24.19 -14.51 -3.66
N ASN A 393 -23.63 -15.24 -2.69
CA ASN A 393 -23.79 -14.91 -1.28
C ASN A 393 -22.83 -13.81 -0.82
N ILE A 394 -23.33 -12.75 -0.19
CA ILE A 394 -22.55 -11.77 0.57
C ILE A 394 -22.62 -12.06 2.07
N SER A 395 -21.45 -12.14 2.71
CA SER A 395 -21.31 -12.33 4.15
C SER A 395 -20.29 -11.36 4.71
N ILE A 396 -20.59 -10.77 5.87
CA ILE A 396 -19.70 -9.87 6.59
C ILE A 396 -19.64 -10.24 8.07
N SER A 397 -18.47 -10.08 8.67
CA SER A 397 -18.28 -10.23 10.11
C SER A 397 -18.80 -9.01 10.88
N ALA A 398 -19.00 -9.15 12.19
CA ALA A 398 -19.38 -8.02 13.05
C ALA A 398 -18.34 -6.88 13.02
N ASN A 399 -17.06 -7.22 12.85
CA ASN A 399 -15.97 -6.24 12.74
C ASN A 399 -16.05 -5.48 11.41
N GLU A 400 -16.37 -6.15 10.31
CA GLU A 400 -16.57 -5.53 9.00
C GLU A 400 -17.83 -4.67 8.99
N ALA A 401 -18.92 -5.13 9.61
CA ALA A 401 -20.14 -4.33 9.78
C ALA A 401 -19.86 -3.03 10.54
N LYS A 402 -19.03 -3.08 11.60
CA LYS A 402 -18.56 -1.88 12.30
C LYS A 402 -17.72 -0.99 11.38
N THR A 403 -16.78 -1.55 10.62
CA THR A 403 -15.96 -0.78 9.68
C THR A 403 -16.80 -0.04 8.65
N LEU A 404 -17.80 -0.71 8.05
CA LEU A 404 -18.71 -0.08 7.10
C LEU A 404 -19.55 1.03 7.76
N ARG A 405 -19.99 0.83 9.00
CA ARG A 405 -20.71 1.86 9.76
C ARG A 405 -19.84 3.10 9.98
N ASP A 406 -18.62 2.90 10.48
CA ASP A 406 -17.66 3.98 10.72
C ASP A 406 -17.32 4.70 9.40
N TYR A 407 -17.16 3.96 8.29
CA TYR A 407 -16.94 4.52 6.96
C TYR A 407 -18.12 5.39 6.48
N LEU A 408 -19.35 4.88 6.61
CA LEU A 408 -20.55 5.57 6.16
C LEU A 408 -20.89 6.81 6.99
N ILE A 409 -20.71 6.74 8.32
CA ILE A 409 -21.12 7.80 9.25
C ILE A 409 -19.96 8.76 9.50
N ASP A 410 -18.84 8.27 10.01
CA ASP A 410 -17.75 9.13 10.51
C ASP A 410 -16.85 9.64 9.38
N LYS A 411 -16.63 8.81 8.36
CA LYS A 411 -15.79 9.15 7.20
C LYS A 411 -16.58 9.69 6.00
N HIS A 412 -17.89 9.92 6.15
CA HIS A 412 -18.75 10.50 5.11
C HIS A 412 -18.72 9.76 3.76
N GLY A 413 -18.42 8.47 3.79
CA GLY A 413 -18.48 7.61 2.61
C GLY A 413 -19.90 7.29 2.16
N MET A 414 -19.98 6.62 1.01
CA MET A 414 -21.23 6.14 0.44
C MET A 414 -21.04 4.74 -0.17
N LEU A 415 -22.00 3.84 0.04
CA LEU A 415 -22.06 2.57 -0.67
C LEU A 415 -22.87 2.71 -1.96
N PHE A 416 -22.31 2.26 -3.07
CA PHE A 416 -23.05 1.98 -4.30
C PHE A 416 -23.13 0.47 -4.45
N ILE A 417 -24.33 -0.08 -4.31
CA ILE A 417 -24.58 -1.52 -4.35
C ILE A 417 -25.36 -1.82 -5.63
N ASP A 418 -24.79 -2.59 -6.53
CA ASP A 418 -25.48 -3.12 -7.69
C ASP A 418 -25.83 -4.59 -7.46
N ASN A 419 -27.02 -5.01 -7.92
CA ASN A 419 -27.40 -6.41 -7.86
C ASN A 419 -27.08 -7.07 -9.20
N GLY A 420 -26.02 -7.87 -9.20
CA GLY A 420 -25.48 -8.50 -10.39
C GLY A 420 -26.19 -9.79 -10.82
N GLY A 421 -27.30 -10.21 -10.21
CA GLY A 421 -28.00 -11.35 -10.81
C GLY A 421 -29.04 -12.10 -10.00
N SER A 422 -29.26 -11.80 -8.71
CA SER A 422 -30.18 -12.64 -7.92
C SER A 422 -31.04 -11.94 -6.87
N GLY A 423 -32.26 -12.46 -6.71
CA GLY A 423 -33.13 -12.09 -5.60
C GLY A 423 -32.58 -12.54 -4.24
N ASN A 424 -31.68 -13.52 -4.20
CA ASN A 424 -31.01 -13.93 -2.97
C ASN A 424 -29.98 -12.87 -2.53
N PHE A 425 -29.17 -12.36 -3.46
CA PHE A 425 -28.24 -11.27 -3.19
C PHE A 425 -28.99 -10.02 -2.68
N HIS A 426 -30.13 -9.68 -3.29
CA HIS A 426 -31.02 -8.62 -2.79
C HIS A 426 -31.35 -8.79 -1.30
N ASN A 427 -31.85 -9.95 -0.89
CA ASN A 427 -32.23 -10.20 0.50
C ASN A 427 -31.03 -10.11 1.44
N GLN A 428 -29.85 -10.55 1.00
CA GLN A 428 -28.64 -10.51 1.80
C GLN A 428 -28.07 -9.11 1.94
N VAL A 429 -28.15 -8.26 0.91
CA VAL A 429 -27.83 -6.83 1.04
C VAL A 429 -28.73 -6.18 2.09
N LEU A 430 -30.03 -6.50 2.13
CA LEU A 430 -30.92 -5.99 3.17
C LEU A 430 -30.53 -6.47 4.57
N VAL A 431 -30.09 -7.73 4.72
CA VAL A 431 -29.57 -8.27 6.00
C VAL A 431 -28.27 -7.56 6.38
N MET A 432 -27.32 -7.45 5.46
CA MET A 432 -26.04 -6.76 5.64
C MET A 432 -26.25 -5.32 6.10
N MET A 433 -27.11 -4.57 5.41
CA MET A 433 -27.40 -3.18 5.76
C MET A 433 -28.11 -3.04 7.10
N ARG A 434 -28.93 -4.01 7.53
CA ARG A 434 -29.48 -4.03 8.90
C ARG A 434 -28.40 -4.27 9.96
N GLN A 435 -27.33 -5.01 9.65
CA GLN A 435 -26.19 -5.17 10.56
C GLN A 435 -25.32 -3.90 10.60
N VAL A 436 -25.07 -3.29 9.44
CA VAL A 436 -24.27 -2.06 9.31
C VAL A 436 -25.00 -0.86 9.92
N LEU A 437 -26.27 -0.63 9.60
CA LEU A 437 -27.10 0.48 10.10
C LEU A 437 -28.40 -0.03 10.75
N PRO A 438 -28.36 -0.59 11.99
CA PRO A 438 -29.53 -1.20 12.63
C PRO A 438 -30.73 -0.26 12.85
N LYS A 439 -30.49 1.06 12.87
CA LYS A 439 -31.51 2.09 13.10
C LYS A 439 -32.04 2.74 11.81
N VAL A 440 -31.53 2.34 10.65
CA VAL A 440 -31.88 2.94 9.36
C VAL A 440 -32.54 1.89 8.48
N SER A 441 -33.80 2.13 8.11
CA SER A 441 -34.53 1.27 7.18
C SER A 441 -34.32 1.74 5.73
N PRO A 442 -34.30 0.83 4.75
CA PRO A 442 -34.29 1.21 3.34
C PRO A 442 -35.59 1.93 2.96
N SER A 443 -35.48 2.91 2.08
CA SER A 443 -36.60 3.59 1.43
C SER A 443 -36.40 3.63 -0.07
N ARG A 444 -37.48 3.65 -0.85
CA ARG A 444 -37.41 3.87 -2.29
C ARG A 444 -36.74 5.21 -2.61
N VAL A 445 -35.85 5.21 -3.60
CA VAL A 445 -35.25 6.45 -4.16
C VAL A 445 -36.07 6.86 -5.38
N PRO A 446 -36.84 7.95 -5.33
CA PRO A 446 -37.69 8.38 -6.44
C PRO A 446 -36.88 9.07 -7.54
N LEU A 447 -37.43 9.21 -8.75
CA LEU A 447 -36.73 9.80 -9.91
C LEU A 447 -36.52 11.32 -9.78
N ASP A 448 -37.26 11.98 -8.90
CA ASP A 448 -37.06 13.39 -8.55
C ASP A 448 -36.00 13.59 -7.45
N ASP A 449 -35.38 12.52 -6.96
CA ASP A 449 -34.23 12.62 -6.06
C ASP A 449 -33.05 13.30 -6.77
N THR A 450 -32.21 14.01 -6.02
CA THR A 450 -31.03 14.71 -6.56
C THR A 450 -30.10 13.74 -7.29
N ILE A 451 -29.95 12.51 -6.79
CA ILE A 451 -29.10 11.48 -7.42
C ILE A 451 -29.62 11.00 -8.77
N HIS A 452 -30.90 11.20 -9.09
CA HIS A 452 -31.48 10.88 -10.40
C HIS A 452 -31.60 12.10 -11.32
N ARG A 453 -31.20 13.29 -10.85
CA ARG A 453 -31.34 14.54 -11.60
C ARG A 453 -30.01 15.21 -11.95
N ILE A 454 -28.96 14.95 -11.17
CA ILE A 454 -27.68 15.67 -11.30
C ILE A 454 -26.51 14.69 -11.37
N PRO A 455 -25.58 14.87 -12.33
CA PRO A 455 -25.61 15.87 -13.40
C PRO A 455 -26.60 15.55 -14.53
N TYR A 456 -26.99 14.29 -14.73
CA TYR A 456 -27.90 13.89 -15.80
C TYR A 456 -29.33 13.62 -15.27
N PRO A 457 -30.38 14.10 -15.95
CA PRO A 457 -31.74 13.71 -15.65
C PRO A 457 -32.02 12.28 -16.12
N ILE A 458 -32.46 11.43 -15.20
CA ILE A 458 -32.80 10.02 -15.45
C ILE A 458 -34.33 9.90 -15.62
N PRO A 459 -34.84 9.65 -16.85
CA PRO A 459 -36.27 9.67 -17.13
C PRO A 459 -37.01 8.43 -16.60
N PHE A 460 -36.30 7.33 -16.40
CA PHE A 460 -36.77 6.08 -15.81
C PHE A 460 -35.56 5.37 -15.19
N LEU A 461 -35.76 4.48 -14.22
CA LEU A 461 -34.67 3.69 -13.64
C LEU A 461 -34.17 2.67 -14.69
N PRO A 462 -32.95 2.82 -15.25
CA PRO A 462 -32.44 1.90 -16.26
C PRO A 462 -32.01 0.58 -15.60
N TYR A 463 -32.37 -0.55 -16.19
CA TYR A 463 -31.95 -1.87 -15.73
C TYR A 463 -31.55 -2.73 -16.93
N VAL A 464 -30.53 -3.57 -16.74
CA VAL A 464 -30.21 -4.68 -17.64
C VAL A 464 -31.21 -5.81 -17.37
N ALA A 465 -31.30 -6.23 -16.12
CA ALA A 465 -32.26 -7.24 -15.66
C ALA A 465 -32.71 -6.97 -14.21
N PRO A 466 -34.03 -6.93 -13.92
CA PRO A 466 -34.56 -6.48 -12.63
C PRO A 466 -34.53 -7.58 -11.53
N HIS A 467 -33.35 -8.10 -11.21
CA HIS A 467 -33.14 -9.21 -10.27
C HIS A 467 -33.63 -8.91 -8.85
N GLY A 468 -33.35 -7.70 -8.38
CA GLY A 468 -33.72 -7.21 -7.05
C GLY A 468 -35.05 -6.46 -7.00
N GLY A 469 -35.85 -6.54 -8.07
CA GLY A 469 -37.08 -5.76 -8.24
C GLY A 469 -36.92 -4.58 -9.21
N LYS A 470 -37.86 -3.63 -9.15
CA LYS A 470 -37.96 -2.51 -10.10
C LYS A 470 -37.74 -1.13 -9.46
N GLU A 471 -37.32 -1.12 -8.20
CA GLU A 471 -37.17 0.09 -7.42
C GLU A 471 -35.75 0.16 -6.85
N ALA A 472 -35.10 1.30 -7.02
CA ALA A 472 -33.87 1.60 -6.32
C ALA A 472 -34.16 1.85 -4.84
N LEU A 473 -33.31 1.33 -3.96
CA LEU A 473 -33.41 1.50 -2.52
C LEU A 473 -32.29 2.40 -2.01
N GLY A 474 -32.57 3.13 -0.94
CA GLY A 474 -31.65 4.06 -0.33
C GLY A 474 -31.70 4.00 1.18
N TRP A 475 -30.55 4.22 1.83
CA TRP A 475 -30.44 4.42 3.27
C TRP A 475 -30.02 5.85 3.53
N ARG A 476 -30.78 6.56 4.38
CA ARG A 476 -30.50 7.96 4.69
C ARG A 476 -30.13 8.13 6.16
N VAL A 477 -29.09 8.92 6.41
CA VAL A 477 -28.68 9.37 7.75
C VAL A 477 -28.65 10.89 7.71
N ASP A 478 -29.42 11.53 8.59
CA ASP A 478 -29.56 12.99 8.68
C ASP A 478 -29.89 13.65 7.32
N GLY A 479 -30.75 12.99 6.54
CA GLY A 479 -31.16 13.44 5.20
C GLY A 479 -30.19 13.11 4.06
N ARG A 480 -28.93 12.77 4.35
CA ARG A 480 -27.94 12.35 3.34
C ARG A 480 -28.13 10.89 2.94
N LEU A 481 -28.06 10.60 1.64
CA LEU A 481 -28.06 9.22 1.14
C LEU A 481 -26.68 8.59 1.37
N VAL A 482 -26.61 7.58 2.24
CA VAL A 482 -25.35 6.90 2.62
C VAL A 482 -25.16 5.58 1.89
N ALA A 483 -26.22 4.96 1.40
CA ALA A 483 -26.14 3.80 0.53
C ALA A 483 -27.21 3.89 -0.54
N TYR A 484 -26.84 3.61 -1.79
CA TYR A 484 -27.74 3.49 -2.93
C TYR A 484 -27.64 2.07 -3.47
N TYR A 485 -28.78 1.39 -3.54
CA TYR A 485 -28.91 0.04 -4.07
C TYR A 485 -29.68 0.06 -5.38
N HIS A 486 -29.04 -0.45 -6.43
CA HIS A 486 -29.62 -0.66 -7.74
C HIS A 486 -30.06 -2.13 -7.88
N PRO A 487 -31.30 -2.41 -8.31
CA PRO A 487 -31.80 -3.80 -8.37
C PRO A 487 -31.50 -4.52 -9.68
N GLY A 488 -30.78 -3.87 -10.61
CA GLY A 488 -30.95 -4.08 -12.05
C GLY A 488 -29.70 -4.37 -12.87
N ASP A 489 -28.64 -4.88 -12.26
CA ASP A 489 -27.36 -5.26 -12.87
C ASP A 489 -26.80 -4.24 -13.88
N ILE A 490 -26.48 -3.04 -13.41
CA ILE A 490 -25.97 -1.97 -14.28
C ILE A 490 -24.49 -2.17 -14.64
N GLY A 491 -23.75 -2.97 -13.86
CA GLY A 491 -22.37 -3.38 -14.15
C GLY A 491 -22.22 -4.03 -15.53
N ASP A 492 -23.18 -4.87 -15.91
CA ASP A 492 -23.25 -5.53 -17.22
C ASP A 492 -23.33 -4.52 -18.39
N ALA A 493 -24.03 -3.39 -18.19
CA ALA A 493 -24.08 -2.33 -19.19
C ALA A 493 -22.74 -1.59 -19.33
N TRP A 494 -21.92 -1.57 -18.27
CA TRP A 494 -20.59 -0.96 -18.29
C TRP A 494 -19.51 -1.90 -18.84
N ALA A 495 -19.75 -3.22 -18.84
CA ALA A 495 -18.84 -4.21 -19.38
C ALA A 495 -18.55 -4.01 -20.89
N ASP A 496 -17.41 -4.52 -21.35
CA ASP A 496 -17.07 -4.57 -22.77
C ASP A 496 -18.15 -5.30 -23.58
N GLY A 497 -18.61 -4.66 -24.67
CA GLY A 497 -19.73 -5.17 -25.47
C GLY A 497 -21.11 -4.98 -24.82
N HIS A 498 -21.17 -4.32 -23.65
CA HIS A 498 -22.39 -3.92 -22.93
C HIS A 498 -23.37 -5.07 -22.66
N ALA A 499 -22.88 -6.32 -22.55
CA ALA A 499 -23.71 -7.52 -22.39
C ALA A 499 -24.87 -7.67 -23.41
N GLY A 500 -24.74 -7.07 -24.60
CA GLY A 500 -25.83 -7.04 -25.60
C GLY A 500 -27.02 -6.14 -25.24
N VAL A 501 -26.88 -5.29 -24.23
CA VAL A 501 -27.86 -4.29 -23.80
C VAL A 501 -28.06 -3.26 -24.92
N LYS A 502 -29.31 -2.79 -25.08
CA LYS A 502 -29.63 -1.78 -26.07
C LYS A 502 -28.86 -0.49 -25.79
N PRO A 503 -28.30 0.19 -26.82
CA PRO A 503 -27.52 1.42 -26.63
C PRO A 503 -28.22 2.50 -25.81
N GLU A 504 -29.54 2.63 -25.97
CA GLU A 504 -30.38 3.56 -25.21
C GLU A 504 -30.35 3.28 -23.69
N ILE A 505 -30.43 2.01 -23.29
CA ILE A 505 -30.38 1.59 -21.89
C ILE A 505 -28.95 1.74 -21.37
N THR A 506 -27.95 1.32 -22.14
CA THR A 506 -26.53 1.48 -21.82
C THR A 506 -26.18 2.93 -21.50
N GLU A 507 -26.64 3.88 -22.32
CA GLU A 507 -26.42 5.31 -22.10
C GLU A 507 -27.00 5.78 -20.75
N PHE A 508 -28.23 5.38 -20.43
CA PHE A 508 -28.83 5.73 -19.13
C PHE A 508 -28.14 5.03 -17.95
N CYS A 509 -27.64 3.80 -18.10
CA CYS A 509 -26.84 3.12 -17.08
C CYS A 509 -25.53 3.89 -16.79
N TYR A 510 -24.84 4.40 -17.82
CA TYR A 510 -23.66 5.25 -17.62
C TYR A 510 -24.02 6.59 -16.98
N GLN A 511 -25.09 7.26 -17.43
CA GLN A 511 -25.55 8.51 -16.81
C GLN A 511 -25.90 8.33 -15.34
N LEU A 512 -26.58 7.24 -14.98
CA LEU A 512 -26.87 6.90 -13.58
C LEU A 512 -25.59 6.66 -12.77
N GLY A 513 -24.64 5.89 -13.31
CA GLY A 513 -23.33 5.68 -12.69
C GLY A 513 -22.59 7.00 -12.42
N VAL A 514 -22.59 7.91 -13.40
CA VAL A 514 -22.01 9.26 -13.24
C VAL A 514 -22.71 10.05 -12.14
N ASN A 515 -24.03 10.02 -12.08
CA ASN A 515 -24.77 10.69 -11.02
C ASN A 515 -24.45 10.17 -9.63
N VAL A 516 -24.38 8.86 -9.44
CA VAL A 516 -24.07 8.25 -8.14
C VAL A 516 -22.67 8.65 -7.68
N ILE A 517 -21.67 8.52 -8.55
CA ILE A 517 -20.27 8.90 -8.24
C ILE A 517 -20.18 10.39 -7.94
N TYR A 518 -20.81 11.24 -8.76
CA TYR A 518 -20.82 12.68 -8.56
C TYR A 518 -21.49 13.09 -7.26
N TYR A 519 -22.66 12.51 -6.93
CA TYR A 519 -23.38 12.77 -5.69
C TYR A 519 -22.51 12.46 -4.47
N ALA A 520 -21.85 11.31 -4.44
CA ALA A 520 -20.98 10.92 -3.34
C ALA A 520 -19.81 11.91 -3.13
N HIS A 521 -19.13 12.29 -4.21
CA HIS A 521 -18.03 13.25 -4.15
C HIS A 521 -18.49 14.66 -3.76
N ALA A 522 -19.64 15.09 -4.28
CA ALA A 522 -20.26 16.35 -3.94
C ALA A 522 -20.61 16.45 -2.43
N GLU A 523 -21.25 15.44 -1.87
CA GLU A 523 -21.60 15.40 -0.45
C GLU A 523 -20.36 15.31 0.45
N TYR A 524 -19.35 14.54 0.04
CA TYR A 524 -18.07 14.48 0.75
C TYR A 524 -17.32 15.83 0.72
N SER A 525 -17.32 16.51 -0.43
CA SER A 525 -16.76 17.87 -0.57
C SER A 525 -17.48 18.90 0.30
N LYS A 526 -18.82 18.86 0.37
CA LYS A 526 -19.62 19.67 1.30
C LYS A 526 -19.19 19.45 2.74
N TRP A 527 -19.05 18.19 3.13
CA TRP A 527 -18.64 17.82 4.48
C TRP A 527 -17.24 18.33 4.82
N LEU A 528 -16.24 18.08 3.96
CA LEU A 528 -14.88 18.60 4.16
C LEU A 528 -14.87 20.12 4.30
N SER A 529 -15.60 20.82 3.43
CA SER A 529 -15.70 22.28 3.47
C SER A 529 -16.34 22.79 4.77
N SER A 530 -17.31 22.05 5.32
CA SER A 530 -17.95 22.39 6.60
C SER A 530 -17.01 22.22 7.80
N ARG A 531 -16.05 21.29 7.71
CA ARG A 531 -15.05 21.04 8.76
C ARG A 531 -13.91 22.05 8.73
N MET A 532 -13.46 22.47 7.55
CA MET A 532 -12.41 23.49 7.42
C MET A 532 -12.85 24.89 7.89
N LYS A 533 -14.17 25.15 7.96
CA LYS A 533 -14.72 26.42 8.44
C LYS A 533 -14.84 26.51 9.97
N LYS A 534 -14.68 25.39 10.69
CA LYS A 534 -14.63 25.33 12.15
C LYS A 534 -13.18 25.39 12.61
#